data_AF-A0A7X3VDX8-F1
#
_entry.id   AF-A0A7X3VDX8-F1
#
_cell.length_a   1.000
_cell.length_b   1.000
_cell.length_c   1.000
_cell.angle_alpha   90.00
_cell.angle_beta   90.00
_cell.angle_gamma   90.00
#
_symmetry.space_group_name_H-M   'P 1'
#
loop_
_entity.id
_entity.type
_entity.pdbx_description
1 polymer ?
#
loop_
_entity_poly.entity_id
_entity_poly.type
_entity_poly.pdbx_seq_one_letter_code
_entity_poly.pdbx_strand_id
1 'polypeptide(L)'
;MDQQEVTKALSNAIVEEAQREFERLSAGMGTRDIAYSVENALRELRRLSSSEMPQYDDRWVALFYLTWYQPRQINTVYRMLRGYLIREDIVGSELLIVDFGCGALATQFGVALAFADLAQLRKPIPRINILLMDSSCIL
;
A
#
# COMPACT_ATOMS: atom_id res chain seq x y z
N MET A 1 8.88 -19.55 12.99
CA MET A 1 7.70 -19.25 12.17
C MET A 1 8.21 -19.07 10.76
N ASP A 2 7.74 -19.90 9.84
CA ASP A 2 8.21 -19.91 8.46
C ASP A 2 7.76 -18.61 7.76
N GLN A 3 8.65 -17.99 6.96
CA GLN A 3 8.33 -16.78 6.21
C GLN A 3 7.14 -17.00 5.26
N GLN A 4 7.00 -18.24 4.76
CA GLN A 4 5.87 -18.62 3.92
C GLN A 4 4.55 -18.63 4.71
N GLU A 5 4.57 -19.01 5.99
CA GLU A 5 3.41 -18.97 6.89
C GLU A 5 2.99 -17.54 7.21
N VAL A 6 3.94 -16.64 7.49
CA VAL A 6 3.65 -15.22 7.80
C VAL A 6 3.03 -14.52 6.60
N THR A 7 3.60 -14.74 5.41
CA THR A 7 3.11 -14.16 4.15
C THR A 7 1.68 -14.62 3.86
N LYS A 8 1.40 -15.91 4.07
CA LYS A 8 0.07 -16.49 3.92
C LYS A 8 -0.92 -15.92 4.94
N ALA A 9 -0.53 -15.81 6.22
CA ALA A 9 -1.38 -15.26 7.28
C ALA A 9 -1.76 -13.79 7.01
N LEU A 10 -0.80 -12.97 6.58
CA LEU A 10 -1.05 -11.57 6.22
C LEU A 10 -1.97 -11.47 5.00
N SER A 11 -1.74 -12.30 3.97
CA SER A 11 -2.57 -12.29 2.77
C SER A 11 -4.02 -12.68 3.09
N ASN A 12 -4.20 -13.70 3.94
CA ASN A 12 -5.53 -14.10 4.41
C ASN A 12 -6.21 -12.98 5.21
N ALA A 13 -5.50 -12.32 6.13
CA ALA A 13 -6.06 -11.23 6.91
C ALA A 13 -6.54 -10.07 6.03
N ILE A 14 -5.78 -9.71 4.98
CA ILE A 14 -6.18 -8.67 4.02
C ILE A 14 -7.44 -9.08 3.25
N VAL A 15 -7.49 -10.33 2.77
CA VAL A 15 -8.65 -10.85 2.03
C VAL A 15 -9.88 -10.93 2.94
N GLU A 16 -9.73 -11.43 4.15
CA GLU A 16 -10.83 -11.53 5.13
C GLU A 16 -11.38 -10.15 5.48
N GLU A 17 -10.52 -9.15 5.72
CA GLU A 17 -10.98 -7.80 6.03
C GLU A 17 -11.65 -7.13 4.83
N ALA A 18 -11.08 -7.28 3.64
CA ALA A 18 -11.67 -6.78 2.40
C ALA A 18 -13.06 -7.40 2.16
N GLN A 19 -13.20 -8.70 2.41
CA GLN A 19 -14.44 -9.44 2.25
C GLN A 19 -15.49 -8.97 3.27
N ARG A 20 -15.13 -8.86 4.56
CA ARG A 20 -16.02 -8.35 5.60
C ARG A 20 -16.56 -6.97 5.27
N GLU A 21 -15.69 -6.07 4.82
CA GLU A 21 -16.08 -4.70 4.51
C GLU A 21 -16.93 -4.63 3.24
N PHE A 22 -16.63 -5.44 2.23
CA PHE A 22 -17.46 -5.59 1.05
C PHE A 22 -18.87 -6.10 1.39
N GLU A 23 -18.98 -7.14 2.22
CA GLU A 23 -20.26 -7.67 2.70
C GLU A 23 -21.05 -6.62 3.47
N ARG A 24 -20.38 -5.85 4.35
CA ARG A 24 -21.00 -4.75 5.09
C ARG A 24 -21.53 -3.65 4.17
N LEU A 25 -20.76 -3.25 3.16
CA LEU A 25 -21.16 -2.20 2.23
C LEU A 25 -22.26 -2.65 1.28
N SER A 26 -22.24 -3.91 0.86
CA SER A 26 -23.22 -4.49 -0.06
C SER A 26 -24.53 -4.92 0.62
N ALA A 27 -24.60 -4.87 1.95
CA ALA A 27 -25.77 -5.30 2.71
C ALA A 27 -27.04 -4.52 2.30
N GLY A 28 -28.04 -5.27 1.81
CA GLY A 28 -29.32 -4.71 1.37
C GLY A 28 -29.30 -4.06 -0.02
N MET A 29 -28.17 -4.11 -0.74
CA MET A 29 -28.06 -3.57 -2.10
C MET A 29 -28.43 -4.60 -3.16
N GLY A 30 -29.03 -4.13 -4.27
CA GLY A 30 -29.19 -4.96 -5.46
C GLY A 30 -27.86 -5.18 -6.18
N THR A 31 -27.73 -6.28 -6.91
CA THR A 31 -26.51 -6.59 -7.70
C THR A 31 -26.12 -5.46 -8.66
N ARG A 32 -27.10 -4.75 -9.23
CA ARG A 32 -26.83 -3.59 -10.12
C ARG A 32 -26.23 -2.40 -9.35
N ASP A 33 -26.70 -2.13 -8.15
CA ASP A 33 -26.20 -1.03 -7.32
C ASP A 33 -24.78 -1.30 -6.83
N ILE A 34 -24.50 -2.57 -6.50
CA ILE A 34 -23.14 -3.03 -6.18
C ILE A 34 -22.22 -2.83 -7.39
N ALA A 35 -22.62 -3.30 -8.57
CA ALA A 35 -21.81 -3.15 -9.79
C ALA A 35 -21.55 -1.68 -10.12
N TYR A 36 -22.55 -0.81 -9.97
CA TYR A 36 -22.41 0.63 -10.15
C TYR A 36 -21.41 1.23 -9.15
N SER A 37 -21.50 0.85 -7.87
CA SER A 37 -20.60 1.37 -6.83
C SER A 37 -19.15 0.94 -7.05
N VAL A 38 -18.94 -0.31 -7.48
CA VAL A 38 -17.61 -0.83 -7.87
C VAL A 38 -17.07 -0.06 -9.08
N GLU A 39 -17.88 0.14 -10.12
CA GLU A 39 -17.45 0.88 -11.31
C GLU A 39 -17.08 2.32 -10.97
N ASN A 40 -17.90 2.99 -10.14
CA ASN A 40 -17.66 4.35 -9.68
C ASN A 40 -16.37 4.44 -8.88
N ALA A 41 -16.14 3.52 -7.93
CA ALA A 41 -14.92 3.46 -7.15
C ALA A 41 -13.68 3.31 -8.04
N LEU A 42 -13.72 2.42 -9.03
CA LEU A 42 -12.61 2.25 -9.97
C LEU A 42 -12.39 3.49 -10.85
N ARG A 43 -13.46 4.21 -11.22
CA ARG A 43 -13.37 5.45 -12.00
C ARG A 43 -12.73 6.57 -11.19
N GLU A 44 -13.13 6.74 -9.92
CA GLU A 44 -12.50 7.69 -9.00
C GLU A 44 -11.02 7.37 -8.80
N LEU A 45 -10.65 6.11 -8.64
CA LEU A 45 -9.24 5.74 -8.49
C LEU A 45 -8.40 5.95 -9.75
N ARG A 46 -9.01 5.99 -10.95
CA ARG A 46 -8.28 6.38 -12.17
C ARG A 46 -7.82 7.82 -12.15
N ARG A 47 -8.48 8.71 -11.39
CA ARG A 47 -8.11 10.13 -11.27
C ARG A 47 -6.71 10.33 -10.69
N LEU A 48 -6.24 9.37 -9.88
CA LEU A 48 -4.85 9.34 -9.38
C LEU A 48 -3.82 9.32 -10.51
N SER A 49 -4.13 8.71 -11.67
CA SER A 49 -3.22 8.72 -12.82
C SER A 49 -3.04 10.10 -13.45
N SER A 50 -3.97 11.03 -13.18
CA SER A 50 -3.94 12.41 -13.64
C SER A 50 -3.57 13.39 -12.51
N SER A 51 -3.02 12.88 -11.39
CA SER A 51 -2.69 13.68 -10.20
C SER A 51 -3.87 14.41 -9.57
N GLU A 52 -5.08 13.90 -9.77
CA GLU A 52 -6.29 14.39 -9.13
C GLU A 52 -6.64 13.56 -7.89
N MET A 53 -7.19 14.20 -6.86
CA MET A 53 -7.64 13.54 -5.64
C MET A 53 -8.97 12.81 -5.86
N PRO A 54 -9.05 11.50 -5.61
CA PRO A 54 -10.31 10.77 -5.52
C PRO A 54 -11.18 11.26 -4.37
N GLN A 55 -12.49 11.02 -4.46
CA GLN A 55 -13.40 11.25 -3.33
C GLN A 55 -13.27 10.14 -2.27
N TYR A 56 -12.27 10.26 -1.38
CA TYR A 56 -12.00 9.26 -0.35
C TYR A 56 -13.08 9.12 0.73
N ASP A 57 -13.98 10.11 0.87
CA ASP A 57 -15.13 10.02 1.78
C ASP A 57 -16.16 8.97 1.34
N ASP A 58 -16.15 8.60 0.06
CA ASP A 58 -16.94 7.48 -0.43
C ASP A 58 -16.33 6.15 0.05
N ARG A 59 -17.13 5.37 0.79
CA ARG A 59 -16.68 4.12 1.39
C ARG A 59 -16.28 3.05 0.38
N TRP A 60 -16.88 3.03 -0.81
CA TRP A 60 -16.48 2.14 -1.89
C TRP A 60 -15.14 2.59 -2.48
N VAL A 61 -14.93 3.89 -2.68
CA VAL A 61 -13.63 4.43 -3.10
C VAL A 61 -12.54 4.08 -2.07
N ALA A 62 -12.80 4.28 -0.78
CA ALA A 62 -11.87 3.97 0.30
C ALA A 62 -11.53 2.47 0.36
N LEU A 63 -12.52 1.58 0.27
CA LEU A 63 -12.30 0.14 0.27
C LEU A 63 -11.39 -0.28 -0.89
N PHE A 64 -11.68 0.18 -2.11
CA PHE A 64 -10.89 -0.17 -3.29
C PHE A 64 -9.51 0.51 -3.28
N TYR A 65 -9.39 1.70 -2.68
CA TYR A 65 -8.09 2.32 -2.47
C TYR A 65 -7.20 1.43 -1.59
N LEU A 66 -7.71 0.94 -0.45
CA LEU A 66 -6.95 0.13 0.50
C LEU A 66 -6.67 -1.29 0.02
N THR A 67 -7.61 -1.91 -0.71
CA THR A 67 -7.51 -3.33 -1.09
C THR A 67 -6.94 -3.54 -2.49
N TRP A 68 -7.05 -2.55 -3.38
CA TRP A 68 -6.59 -2.63 -4.75
C TRP A 68 -5.43 -1.68 -5.03
N TYR A 69 -5.56 -0.39 -4.73
CA TYR A 69 -4.50 0.57 -5.08
C TYR A 69 -3.26 0.47 -4.17
N GLN A 70 -3.47 0.50 -2.85
CA GLN A 70 -2.40 0.53 -1.85
C GLN A 70 -1.42 -0.66 -1.94
N PRO A 71 -1.85 -1.93 -2.05
CA PRO A 71 -0.94 -3.06 -2.15
C PRO A 71 -0.02 -3.00 -3.38
N ARG A 72 -0.50 -2.40 -4.48
CA ARG A 72 0.31 -2.20 -5.70
C ARG A 72 1.39 -1.16 -5.47
N GLN A 73 1.08 -0.07 -4.77
CA GLN A 73 2.07 0.95 -4.43
C GLN A 73 3.13 0.40 -3.47
N ILE A 74 2.72 -0.33 -2.43
CA ILE A 74 3.62 -1.03 -1.50
C ILE A 74 4.57 -1.95 -2.28
N ASN A 75 4.05 -2.76 -3.20
CA ASN A 75 4.86 -3.67 -4.00
C ASN A 75 5.83 -2.93 -4.94
N THR A 76 5.40 -1.82 -5.54
CA THR A 76 6.28 -0.98 -6.38
C THR A 76 7.45 -0.44 -5.57
N VAL A 77 7.17 0.18 -4.42
CA VAL A 77 8.20 0.72 -3.52
C VAL A 77 9.14 -0.38 -3.04
N TYR A 78 8.59 -1.52 -2.59
CA TYR A 78 9.38 -2.69 -2.18
C TYR A 78 10.33 -3.14 -3.28
N ARG A 79 9.84 -3.36 -4.50
CA ARG A 79 10.66 -3.85 -5.63
C ARG A 79 11.77 -2.87 -5.99
N MET A 80 11.46 -1.56 -6.02
CA MET A 80 12.44 -0.52 -6.31
C MET A 80 13.53 -0.45 -5.24
N LEU A 81 13.14 -0.37 -3.97
CA LEU A 81 14.08 -0.29 -2.86
C LEU A 81 14.90 -1.56 -2.72
N ARG A 82 14.30 -2.74 -2.82
CA ARG A 82 15.02 -4.01 -2.80
C ARG A 82 16.12 -4.05 -3.86
N GLY A 83 15.79 -3.69 -5.11
CA GLY A 83 16.76 -3.67 -6.20
C GLY A 83 17.93 -2.70 -5.96
N TYR A 84 17.67 -1.60 -5.27
CA TYR A 84 18.69 -0.65 -4.86
C TYR A 84 19.54 -1.21 -3.70
N LEU A 85 18.89 -1.63 -2.62
CA LEU A 85 19.51 -2.04 -1.35
C LEU A 85 20.36 -3.32 -1.42
N ILE A 86 20.12 -4.21 -2.38
CA ILE A 86 20.95 -5.41 -2.56
C ILE A 86 22.32 -5.11 -3.19
N ARG A 87 22.53 -3.88 -3.68
CA ARG A 87 23.81 -3.49 -4.29
C ARG A 87 24.87 -3.27 -3.20
N GLU A 88 26.10 -3.70 -3.48
CA GLU A 88 27.19 -3.69 -2.50
C GLU A 88 27.70 -2.28 -2.17
N ASP A 89 27.49 -1.31 -3.06
CA ASP A 89 27.93 0.09 -2.92
C ASP A 89 27.10 0.89 -1.89
N ILE A 90 26.05 0.31 -1.33
CA ILE A 90 25.07 0.99 -0.47
C ILE A 90 25.27 0.64 1.02
N VAL A 91 26.11 -0.36 1.30
CA VAL A 91 26.43 -0.80 2.66
C VAL A 91 27.08 0.35 3.45
N GLY A 92 26.44 0.78 4.54
CA GLY A 92 26.91 1.87 5.40
C GLY A 92 26.52 3.28 4.96
N SER A 93 25.77 3.41 3.86
CA SER A 93 25.22 4.70 3.44
C SER A 93 24.00 5.13 4.27
N GLU A 94 23.79 6.43 4.39
CA GLU A 94 22.52 7.01 4.85
C GLU A 94 21.64 7.30 3.63
N LEU A 95 20.39 6.81 3.65
CA LEU A 95 19.43 7.09 2.59
C LEU A 95 18.35 8.05 3.09
N LEU A 96 18.00 9.01 2.25
CA LEU A 96 16.85 9.89 2.44
C LEU A 96 15.77 9.52 1.43
N ILE A 97 14.58 9.17 1.92
CA ILE A 97 13.39 8.98 1.11
C ILE A 97 12.48 10.17 1.35
N VAL A 98 12.04 10.83 0.29
CA VAL A 98 11.03 11.90 0.36
C VAL A 98 9.75 11.36 -0.24
N ASP A 99 8.70 11.26 0.58
CA ASP A 99 7.41 10.66 0.23
C ASP A 99 6.36 11.76 0.09
N PHE A 100 6.14 12.18 -1.16
CA PHE A 100 5.13 13.18 -1.52
C PHE A 100 3.77 12.52 -1.74
N GLY A 101 2.74 13.00 -1.06
CA GLY A 101 1.42 12.39 -1.05
C GLY A 101 1.41 11.07 -0.28
N CYS A 102 2.02 11.07 0.92
CA CYS A 102 2.25 9.83 1.67
C CYS A 102 0.96 9.09 2.04
N GLY A 103 -0.18 9.78 2.13
CA GLY A 103 -1.51 9.18 2.26
C GLY A 103 -1.56 8.06 3.31
N ALA A 104 -2.02 6.87 2.92
CA ALA A 104 -2.09 5.69 3.79
C ALA A 104 -0.75 4.95 3.98
N LEU A 105 0.38 5.64 3.78
CA LEU A 105 1.73 5.20 4.14
C LEU A 105 2.27 3.99 3.34
N ALA A 106 1.91 3.90 2.06
CA ALA A 106 2.37 2.83 1.15
C ALA A 106 3.90 2.69 1.14
N THR A 107 4.60 3.83 1.12
CA THR A 107 6.06 3.91 1.06
C THR A 107 6.71 3.25 2.27
N GLN A 108 6.18 3.50 3.47
CA GLN A 108 6.68 3.01 4.74
C GLN A 108 6.52 1.50 4.83
N PHE A 109 5.38 0.97 4.40
CA PHE A 109 5.19 -0.48 4.27
C PHE A 109 6.18 -1.10 3.28
N GLY A 110 6.39 -0.47 2.12
CA GLY A 110 7.36 -0.95 1.12
C GLY A 110 8.80 -0.95 1.64
N VAL A 111 9.20 0.10 2.38
CA VAL A 111 10.50 0.19 3.06
C VAL A 111 10.65 -0.91 4.11
N ALA A 112 9.64 -1.10 4.96
CA ALA A 112 9.64 -2.13 6.00
C ALA A 112 9.82 -3.54 5.41
N LEU A 113 9.14 -3.84 4.30
CA LEU A 113 9.29 -5.11 3.59
C LEU A 113 10.71 -5.29 3.02
N ALA A 114 11.29 -4.24 2.44
CA ALA A 114 12.66 -4.31 1.92
C ALA A 114 13.68 -4.56 3.05
N PHE A 115 13.44 -3.98 4.23
CA PHE A 115 14.28 -4.18 5.42
C PHE A 115 14.18 -5.59 5.98
N ALA A 116 12.97 -6.12 6.05
CA ALA A 116 12.76 -7.51 6.45
C ALA A 116 13.50 -8.49 5.52
N ASP A 117 13.50 -8.23 4.21
CA ASP A 117 14.22 -9.05 3.24
C ASP A 117 15.75 -8.95 3.41
N LEU A 118 16.30 -7.75 3.62
CA LEU A 118 17.74 -7.58 3.92
C LEU A 118 18.15 -8.33 5.19
N ALA A 119 17.35 -8.23 6.25
CA ALA A 119 17.61 -8.92 7.51
C ALA A 119 17.63 -10.44 7.30
N GLN A 120 16.70 -10.97 6.51
CA GLN A 120 16.67 -12.39 6.16
C GLN A 120 17.90 -12.83 5.34
N LEU A 121 18.32 -12.00 4.38
CA LEU A 121 19.52 -12.22 3.57
C LEU A 121 20.83 -12.00 4.35
N ARG A 122 20.73 -11.62 5.64
CA ARG A 122 21.88 -11.26 6.50
C ARG A 122 22.76 -10.18 5.87
N LYS A 123 22.15 -9.27 5.12
CA LYS A 123 22.83 -8.12 4.53
C LYS A 123 22.83 -6.96 5.55
N PRO A 124 23.84 -6.08 5.50
CA PRO A 124 23.84 -4.87 6.31
C PRO A 124 22.59 -4.02 6.04
N ILE A 125 21.96 -3.54 7.10
CA ILE A 125 20.78 -2.68 7.02
C ILE A 125 21.25 -1.22 7.04
N PRO A 126 21.01 -0.43 5.98
CA PRO A 126 21.40 0.97 5.96
C PRO A 126 20.48 1.80 6.88
N ARG A 127 20.96 2.99 7.26
CA ARG A 127 20.12 3.95 7.97
C ARG A 127 19.25 4.68 6.96
N ILE A 128 17.93 4.70 7.19
CA ILE A 128 16.98 5.42 6.35
C ILE A 128 16.29 6.52 7.16
N ASN A 129 16.26 7.72 6.60
CA ASN A 129 15.40 8.80 7.02
C ASN A 129 14.27 8.94 5.99
N ILE A 130 13.02 8.99 6.45
CA ILE A 130 11.86 9.19 5.58
C ILE A 130 11.24 10.53 5.94
N LEU A 131 11.21 11.46 4.97
CA LEU A 131 10.50 12.72 5.06
C LEU A 131 9.12 12.55 4.44
N LEU A 132 8.08 12.69 5.26
CA LEU A 132 6.68 12.55 4.83
C LEU A 132 6.09 13.91 4.52
N MET A 133 5.51 14.04 3.34
CA MET A 133 4.86 15.26 2.90
C MET A 133 3.49 14.92 2.34
N ASP A 134 2.45 15.49 2.93
CA ASP A 134 1.09 15.40 2.41
C ASP A 134 0.41 16.76 2.45
N SER A 135 -0.44 16.99 1.46
CA SER A 135 -1.30 18.18 1.35
C SER A 135 -2.65 17.98 2.05
N SER A 136 -3.06 16.73 2.27
CA SER A 136 -4.23 16.42 3.09
C SER A 136 -3.91 16.64 4.56
N CYS A 137 -4.72 17.45 5.25
CA CYS A 137 -4.77 17.38 6.71
C CYS A 137 -5.24 15.98 7.09
N ILE A 138 -4.35 15.19 7.71
CA ILE A 138 -4.79 14.10 8.57
C ILE A 138 -5.45 14.78 9.79
N LEU A 139 -6.77 14.86 9.79
CA LEU A 139 -7.60 15.18 10.96
C LEU A 139 -8.63 14.08 11.14
#